data_AF-A0A1C0SQ69-F1
#
_entry.id   AF-A0A1C0SQ69-F1
#
_cell.length_a   1.000
_cell.length_b   1.000
_cell.length_c   1.000
_cell.angle_alpha   90.00
_cell.angle_beta   90.00
_cell.angle_gamma   90.00
#
_symmetry.space_group_name_H-M   'P 1'
#
loop_
_entity.id
_entity.type
_entity.pdbx_description
1 polymer ?
#
loop_
_entity_poly.entity_id
_entity_poly.type
_entity_poly.pdbx_seq_one_letter_code
_entity_poly.pdbx_strand_id
1 'polypeptide(L)'
;MKTIRIALWAAVVVMAGVLGWLTYEMTQSKQQAASGPFGVPFTLVTQDGKEITEKAFAGKPTALFFGFTHCPEVCPTTLFELNGWLEKVDPEGNKLQAYFITVDPERDTPEILGQYVSNVSKRITGISGPADKVLDMVKGYRVYAKKVPLDAEKPDGDYTMDHTASVFLLDADGRFSGTIAYEENPETAIKKLENLAKG
;
A
#
# COMPACT_ATOMS: atom_id res chain seq x y z
N MET A 1 4.36 62.22 -6.48
CA MET A 1 5.31 61.08 -6.48
C MET A 1 5.27 60.22 -5.21
N LYS A 2 5.26 60.78 -3.99
CA LYS A 2 5.21 59.99 -2.74
C LYS A 2 3.90 59.21 -2.54
N THR A 3 2.76 59.80 -2.87
CA THR A 3 1.43 59.15 -2.76
C THR A 3 1.28 57.92 -3.65
N ILE A 4 1.77 57.98 -4.89
CA ILE A 4 1.78 56.85 -5.83
C ILE A 4 2.65 55.70 -5.29
N ARG A 5 3.82 56.01 -4.71
CA ARG A 5 4.67 54.99 -4.08
C ARG A 5 3.98 54.31 -2.89
N ILE A 6 3.30 55.08 -2.05
CA ILE A 6 2.56 54.53 -0.89
C ILE A 6 1.41 53.61 -1.36
N ALA A 7 0.66 54.03 -2.37
CA ALA A 7 -0.41 53.21 -2.96
C ALA A 7 0.11 51.89 -3.56
N LEU A 8 1.26 51.94 -4.25
CA LEU A 8 1.90 50.73 -4.78
C LEU A 8 2.36 49.77 -3.68
N TRP A 9 2.98 50.28 -2.60
CA TRP A 9 3.37 49.43 -1.46
C TRP A 9 2.17 48.83 -0.73
N ALA A 10 1.08 49.59 -0.56
CA ALA A 10 -0.15 49.08 0.01
C ALA A 10 -0.75 47.95 -0.85
N ALA A 11 -0.77 48.11 -2.18
CA ALA A 11 -1.24 47.08 -3.09
C ALA A 11 -0.38 45.81 -3.04
N VAL A 12 0.95 45.94 -2.93
CA VAL A 12 1.86 44.79 -2.77
C VAL A 12 1.61 44.05 -1.46
N VAL A 13 1.41 44.75 -0.34
CA VAL A 13 1.12 44.12 0.95
C VAL A 13 -0.23 43.38 0.93
N VAL A 14 -1.26 43.98 0.33
CA VAL A 14 -2.56 43.32 0.17
C VAL A 14 -2.43 42.09 -0.71
N MET A 15 -1.72 42.18 -1.84
CA MET A 15 -1.51 41.04 -2.74
C MET A 15 -0.72 39.92 -2.07
N ALA A 16 0.32 40.24 -1.29
CA ALA A 16 1.09 39.27 -0.52
C ALA A 16 0.22 38.61 0.58
N GLY A 17 -0.64 39.38 1.25
CA GLY A 17 -1.59 38.86 2.23
C GLY A 17 -2.62 37.91 1.62
N VAL A 18 -3.16 38.25 0.45
CA VAL A 18 -4.10 37.38 -0.29
C VAL A 18 -3.41 36.11 -0.79
N LEU A 19 -2.20 36.22 -1.34
CA LEU A 19 -1.42 35.05 -1.75
C LEU A 19 -1.07 34.15 -0.56
N GLY A 20 -0.67 34.75 0.58
CA GLY A 20 -0.43 34.03 1.83
C GLY A 20 -1.68 33.30 2.34
N TRP A 21 -2.85 33.95 2.30
CA TRP A 21 -4.12 33.34 2.69
C TRP A 21 -4.51 32.18 1.77
N LEU A 22 -4.46 32.39 0.44
CA LEU A 22 -4.80 31.36 -0.55
C LEU A 22 -3.87 30.14 -0.45
N THR A 23 -2.57 30.37 -0.29
CA THR A 23 -1.60 29.28 -0.10
C THR A 23 -1.82 28.54 1.22
N TYR A 24 -2.18 29.24 2.29
CA TYR A 24 -2.50 28.63 3.58
C TYR A 24 -3.77 27.75 3.50
N GLU A 25 -4.86 28.27 2.94
CA GLU A 25 -6.10 27.49 2.74
C GLU A 25 -5.87 26.26 1.85
N MET A 26 -5.13 26.42 0.75
CA MET A 26 -4.82 25.33 -0.16
C MET A 26 -3.93 24.26 0.50
N THR A 27 -3.02 24.65 1.39
CA THR A 27 -2.16 23.72 2.13
C THR A 27 -2.95 22.95 3.19
N GLN A 28 -3.79 23.64 3.98
CA GLN A 28 -4.68 23.00 4.96
C GLN A 28 -5.63 22.00 4.29
N SER A 29 -6.25 22.39 3.17
CA SER A 29 -7.18 21.52 2.44
C SER A 29 -6.49 20.28 1.86
N LYS A 30 -5.28 20.42 1.32
CA LYS A 30 -4.47 19.26 0.88
C LYS A 30 -4.07 18.35 2.02
N GLN A 31 -3.69 18.92 3.17
CA GLN A 31 -3.30 18.14 4.34
C GLN A 31 -4.48 17.37 4.93
N GLN A 32 -5.69 17.96 4.89
CA GLN A 32 -6.92 17.31 5.31
C GLN A 32 -7.37 16.22 4.33
N ALA A 33 -7.22 16.44 3.02
CA ALA A 33 -7.46 15.40 2.01
C ALA A 33 -6.42 14.25 2.08
N ALA A 34 -5.18 14.54 2.48
CA ALA A 34 -4.13 13.55 2.70
C ALA A 34 -4.24 12.83 4.05
N SER A 35 -5.08 13.31 4.98
CA SER A 35 -5.29 12.70 6.30
C SER A 35 -6.34 11.58 6.33
N GLY A 36 -7.00 11.29 5.20
CA GLY A 36 -7.94 10.17 5.09
C GLY A 36 -7.23 8.81 4.96
N PRO A 37 -7.98 7.69 5.12
CA PRO A 37 -7.45 6.35 4.89
C PRO A 37 -6.81 6.22 3.50
N PHE A 38 -5.68 5.53 3.41
CA PHE A 38 -4.95 5.34 2.17
C PHE A 38 -5.59 4.24 1.32
N GLY A 39 -5.75 4.51 0.02
CA GLY A 39 -6.31 3.58 -0.94
C GLY A 39 -7.73 3.96 -1.38
N VAL A 40 -8.49 2.95 -1.77
CA VAL A 40 -9.89 3.08 -2.23
C VAL A 40 -10.76 2.03 -1.54
N PRO A 41 -12.08 2.27 -1.38
CA PRO A 41 -12.99 1.22 -0.93
C PRO A 41 -12.93 0.00 -1.84
N PHE A 42 -13.00 -1.19 -1.25
CA PHE A 42 -12.95 -2.44 -2.02
C PHE A 42 -13.83 -3.51 -1.39
N THR A 43 -14.16 -4.51 -2.19
CA THR A 43 -14.81 -5.74 -1.74
C THR A 43 -14.16 -6.89 -2.47
N LEU A 44 -13.41 -7.70 -1.72
CA LEU A 44 -12.60 -8.81 -2.21
C LEU A 44 -12.85 -10.05 -1.35
N VAL A 45 -12.08 -11.09 -1.58
CA VAL A 45 -12.23 -12.40 -0.95
C VAL A 45 -10.91 -12.82 -0.33
N THR A 46 -10.94 -13.24 0.94
CA THR A 46 -9.76 -13.83 1.59
C THR A 46 -9.55 -15.26 1.11
N GLN A 47 -8.35 -15.79 1.36
CA GLN A 47 -8.01 -17.20 1.11
C GLN A 47 -8.99 -18.23 1.71
N ASP A 48 -9.75 -17.85 2.74
CA ASP A 48 -10.74 -18.72 3.40
C ASP A 48 -12.14 -18.62 2.76
N GLY A 49 -12.27 -17.90 1.63
CA GLY A 49 -13.54 -17.66 0.96
C GLY A 49 -14.43 -16.62 1.65
N LYS A 50 -13.90 -15.83 2.59
CA LYS A 50 -14.66 -14.79 3.29
C LYS A 50 -14.54 -13.45 2.59
N GLU A 51 -15.63 -12.68 2.57
CA GLU A 51 -15.60 -11.30 2.08
C GLU A 51 -14.69 -10.43 2.97
N ILE A 52 -13.90 -9.56 2.35
CA ILE A 52 -13.06 -8.56 3.01
C ILE A 52 -13.20 -7.20 2.33
N THR A 53 -13.19 -6.15 3.14
CA THR A 53 -13.35 -4.74 2.73
C THR A 53 -12.28 -3.88 3.36
N GLU A 54 -12.19 -2.60 2.97
CA GLU A 54 -11.21 -1.64 3.50
C GLU A 54 -11.28 -1.47 5.02
N LYS A 55 -12.43 -1.79 5.63
CA LYS A 55 -12.62 -1.78 7.09
C LYS A 55 -11.69 -2.74 7.82
N ALA A 56 -11.21 -3.79 7.15
CA ALA A 56 -10.26 -4.74 7.73
C ALA A 56 -8.87 -4.11 7.97
N PHE A 57 -8.56 -2.99 7.32
CA PHE A 57 -7.28 -2.28 7.44
C PHE A 57 -7.37 -1.10 8.42
N ALA A 58 -8.49 -0.98 9.15
CA ALA A 58 -8.70 0.03 10.17
C ALA A 58 -8.72 -0.60 11.57
N GLY A 59 -8.36 0.17 12.58
CA GLY A 59 -8.34 -0.22 13.99
C GLY A 59 -7.07 -0.94 14.43
N LYS A 60 -6.25 -1.44 13.51
CA LYS A 60 -4.91 -1.97 13.79
C LYS A 60 -3.93 -1.61 12.68
N PRO A 61 -2.65 -1.35 13.03
CA PRO A 61 -1.64 -1.13 12.02
C PRO A 61 -1.44 -2.38 11.15
N THR A 62 -1.28 -2.16 9.85
CA THR A 62 -1.39 -3.21 8.83
C THR A 62 -0.22 -3.16 7.84
N ALA A 63 0.38 -4.31 7.56
CA ALA A 63 1.35 -4.51 6.49
C ALA A 63 0.65 -5.12 5.25
N LEU A 64 0.71 -4.44 4.11
CA LEU A 64 0.14 -4.90 2.84
C LEU A 64 1.25 -5.23 1.86
N PHE A 65 1.33 -6.47 1.39
CA PHE A 65 2.28 -6.86 0.36
C PHE A 65 1.53 -7.25 -0.91
N PHE A 66 1.83 -6.55 -2.02
CA PHE A 66 1.24 -6.80 -3.32
C PHE A 66 2.18 -7.69 -4.14
N GLY A 67 1.71 -8.86 -4.58
CA GLY A 67 2.53 -9.83 -5.28
C GLY A 67 1.71 -10.83 -6.08
N PHE A 68 2.31 -11.91 -6.55
CA PHE A 68 1.61 -12.97 -7.28
C PHE A 68 2.30 -14.31 -7.09
N THR A 69 1.55 -15.41 -7.21
CA THR A 69 2.06 -16.75 -6.85
C THR A 69 3.13 -17.29 -7.79
N HIS A 70 3.16 -16.82 -9.03
CA HIS A 70 4.10 -17.25 -10.07
C HIS A 70 5.40 -16.42 -10.11
N CYS A 71 5.64 -15.57 -9.10
CA CYS A 71 6.87 -14.79 -9.02
C CYS A 71 8.05 -15.71 -8.67
N PRO A 72 9.13 -15.72 -9.47
CA PRO A 72 10.18 -16.72 -9.33
C PRO A 72 11.03 -16.56 -8.06
N GLU A 73 11.10 -15.36 -7.47
CA GLU A 73 12.03 -15.09 -6.36
C GLU A 73 11.53 -13.99 -5.39
N VAL A 74 11.21 -12.80 -5.90
CA VAL A 74 10.98 -11.61 -5.06
C VAL A 74 9.80 -11.80 -4.09
N CYS A 75 8.67 -12.32 -4.57
CA CYS A 75 7.50 -12.56 -3.72
C CYS A 75 7.72 -13.61 -2.63
N PRO A 76 8.22 -14.83 -2.92
CA PRO A 76 8.41 -15.83 -1.87
C PRO A 76 9.44 -15.38 -0.82
N THR A 77 10.52 -14.71 -1.22
CA THR A 77 11.52 -14.17 -0.30
C THR A 77 10.92 -13.10 0.61
N THR A 78 10.25 -12.09 0.04
CA THR A 78 9.65 -11.00 0.82
C THR A 78 8.56 -11.51 1.77
N LEU A 79 7.76 -12.49 1.34
CA LEU A 79 6.72 -13.10 2.17
C LEU A 79 7.32 -13.85 3.37
N PHE A 80 8.42 -14.58 3.15
CA PHE A 80 9.15 -15.29 4.20
C PHE A 80 9.78 -14.32 5.21
N GLU A 81 10.44 -13.27 4.72
CA GLU A 81 11.03 -12.23 5.55
C GLU A 81 9.98 -11.50 6.39
N LEU A 82 8.86 -11.10 5.77
CA LEU A 82 7.75 -10.46 6.47
C LEU A 82 7.19 -11.35 7.58
N ASN A 83 7.04 -12.67 7.34
CA ASN A 83 6.63 -13.60 8.40
C ASN A 83 7.62 -13.60 9.57
N GLY A 84 8.92 -13.71 9.30
CA GLY A 84 9.96 -13.70 10.33
C GLY A 84 10.00 -12.38 11.12
N TRP A 85 9.79 -11.24 10.47
CA TRP A 85 9.72 -9.96 11.15
C TRP A 85 8.48 -9.83 12.02
N LEU A 86 7.32 -10.30 11.55
CA LEU A 86 6.07 -10.32 12.33
C LEU A 86 6.21 -11.19 13.58
N GLU A 87 6.82 -12.37 13.47
CA GLU A 87 7.09 -13.26 14.61
C GLU A 87 8.00 -12.60 15.65
N LYS A 88 8.95 -11.77 15.21
CA LYS A 88 9.86 -11.05 16.10
C LYS A 88 9.22 -9.84 16.79
N VAL A 89 8.45 -9.04 16.04
CA VAL A 89 7.89 -7.76 16.52
C VAL A 89 6.57 -7.95 17.26
N ASP A 90 5.75 -8.89 16.81
CA ASP A 90 4.44 -9.19 17.37
C ASP A 90 4.22 -10.71 17.45
N PRO A 91 4.94 -11.40 18.36
CA PRO A 91 4.86 -12.86 18.49
C PRO A 91 3.44 -13.36 18.83
N GLU A 92 2.65 -12.56 19.57
CA GLU A 92 1.28 -12.90 19.96
C GLU A 92 0.26 -12.67 18.83
N GLY A 93 0.55 -11.78 17.88
CA GLY A 93 -0.33 -11.51 16.74
C GLY A 93 -1.55 -10.68 17.05
N ASN A 94 -1.45 -9.86 18.09
CA ASN A 94 -2.53 -8.99 18.51
C ASN A 94 -2.32 -7.54 18.10
N LYS A 95 -1.09 -7.14 17.70
CA LYS A 95 -0.73 -5.74 17.39
C LYS A 95 -0.78 -5.42 15.90
N LEU A 96 -0.29 -6.31 15.05
CA LEU A 96 -0.12 -6.07 13.61
C LEU A 96 -0.97 -7.02 12.78
N GLN A 97 -1.59 -6.49 11.72
CA GLN A 97 -2.19 -7.27 10.65
C GLN A 97 -1.25 -7.36 9.45
N ALA A 98 -1.34 -8.44 8.69
CA ALA A 98 -0.56 -8.61 7.47
C ALA A 98 -1.38 -9.30 6.38
N TYR A 99 -1.33 -8.73 5.18
CA TYR A 99 -2.07 -9.23 4.03
C TYR A 99 -1.18 -9.37 2.79
N PHE A 100 -1.38 -10.45 2.06
CA PHE A 100 -0.79 -10.67 0.74
C PHE A 100 -1.89 -10.49 -0.32
N ILE A 101 -1.78 -9.46 -1.14
CA ILE A 101 -2.79 -9.12 -2.15
C ILE A 101 -2.25 -9.50 -3.52
N THR A 102 -3.00 -10.31 -4.27
CA THR A 102 -2.57 -10.67 -5.62
C THR A 102 -2.64 -9.46 -6.57
N VAL A 103 -1.69 -9.37 -7.49
CA VAL A 103 -1.73 -8.49 -8.67
C VAL A 103 -2.11 -9.24 -9.95
N ASP A 104 -2.29 -10.57 -9.87
CA ASP A 104 -2.58 -11.48 -10.99
C ASP A 104 -3.80 -12.38 -10.71
N PRO A 105 -4.99 -11.78 -10.55
CA PRO A 105 -6.21 -12.48 -10.17
C PRO A 105 -6.68 -13.52 -11.21
N GLU A 106 -6.16 -13.48 -12.44
CA GLU A 106 -6.47 -14.47 -13.48
C GLU A 106 -5.90 -15.86 -13.16
N ARG A 107 -4.76 -15.92 -12.45
CA ARG A 107 -4.10 -17.17 -12.03
C ARG A 107 -4.23 -17.42 -10.53
N ASP A 108 -4.28 -16.35 -9.75
CA ASP A 108 -4.26 -16.41 -8.29
C ASP A 108 -5.68 -16.39 -7.71
N THR A 109 -6.41 -17.50 -7.84
CA THR A 109 -7.69 -17.64 -7.13
C THR A 109 -7.48 -17.60 -5.61
N PRO A 110 -8.51 -17.25 -4.79
CA PRO A 110 -8.39 -17.26 -3.34
C PRO A 110 -7.83 -18.58 -2.78
N GLU A 111 -8.23 -19.71 -3.36
CA GLU A 111 -7.79 -21.05 -2.97
C GLU A 111 -6.30 -21.27 -3.26
N ILE A 112 -5.84 -20.93 -4.47
CA ILE A 112 -4.43 -21.05 -4.88
C ILE A 112 -3.55 -20.12 -4.03
N LEU A 113 -4.01 -18.88 -3.84
CA LEU A 113 -3.33 -17.89 -3.02
C LEU A 113 -3.22 -18.36 -1.56
N GLY A 114 -4.28 -18.98 -1.04
CA GLY A 114 -4.30 -19.56 0.29
C GLY A 114 -3.27 -20.67 0.47
N GLN A 115 -3.15 -21.58 -0.50
CA GLN A 115 -2.13 -22.63 -0.47
C GLN A 115 -0.71 -22.03 -0.49
N TYR A 116 -0.48 -21.04 -1.35
CA TYR A 116 0.80 -20.36 -1.47
C TYR A 116 1.21 -19.67 -0.15
N VAL A 117 0.33 -18.86 0.43
CA VAL A 117 0.62 -18.11 1.66
C VAL A 117 0.75 -19.05 2.87
N SER A 118 -0.12 -20.06 2.98
CA SER A 118 -0.13 -20.99 4.12
C SER A 118 1.11 -21.87 4.20
N ASN A 119 1.85 -22.05 3.10
CA ASN A 119 3.15 -22.73 3.10
C ASN A 119 4.25 -21.93 3.80
N VAL A 120 4.08 -20.61 3.90
CA VAL A 120 5.09 -19.68 4.44
C VAL A 120 4.67 -19.12 5.79
N SER A 121 3.39 -18.79 5.97
CA SER A 121 2.91 -18.07 7.15
C SER A 121 1.51 -18.51 7.56
N LYS A 122 1.28 -18.55 8.88
CA LYS A 122 -0.07 -18.61 9.48
C LYS A 122 -0.60 -17.23 9.91
N ARG A 123 0.22 -16.20 9.76
CA ARG A 123 -0.02 -14.82 10.22
C ARG A 123 -0.48 -13.90 9.10
N ILE A 124 -0.10 -14.23 7.88
CA ILE A 124 -0.41 -13.43 6.69
C ILE A 124 -1.66 -14.01 6.04
N THR A 125 -2.63 -13.15 5.70
CA THR A 125 -3.85 -13.55 5.01
C THR A 125 -3.78 -13.18 3.53
N GLY A 126 -3.95 -14.16 2.65
CA GLY A 126 -4.10 -13.93 1.21
C GLY A 126 -5.44 -13.27 0.87
N ILE A 127 -5.41 -12.30 -0.05
CA ILE A 127 -6.58 -11.61 -0.61
C ILE A 127 -6.54 -11.69 -2.13
N SER A 128 -7.63 -12.18 -2.71
CA SER A 128 -7.89 -12.22 -4.15
C SER A 128 -9.38 -11.93 -4.43
N GLY A 129 -9.86 -12.18 -5.64
CA GLY A 129 -11.26 -12.00 -6.01
C GLY A 129 -11.43 -11.79 -7.51
N PRO A 130 -12.59 -11.23 -7.91
CA PRO A 130 -12.84 -10.87 -9.31
C PRO A 130 -11.74 -9.93 -9.84
N ALA A 131 -11.28 -10.20 -11.07
CA ALA A 131 -10.12 -9.53 -11.63
C ALA A 131 -10.30 -8.01 -11.73
N ASP A 132 -11.50 -7.53 -12.09
CA ASP A 132 -11.83 -6.10 -12.12
C ASP A 132 -11.66 -5.44 -10.75
N LYS A 133 -12.13 -6.10 -9.68
CA LYS A 133 -12.06 -5.59 -8.30
C LYS A 133 -10.65 -5.55 -7.76
N VAL A 134 -9.85 -6.59 -8.02
CA VAL A 134 -8.45 -6.62 -7.61
C VAL A 134 -7.67 -5.52 -8.34
N LEU A 135 -7.86 -5.35 -9.64
CA LEU A 135 -7.17 -4.31 -10.41
C LEU A 135 -7.58 -2.89 -10.00
N ASP A 136 -8.85 -2.68 -9.61
CA ASP A 136 -9.30 -1.41 -9.05
C ASP A 136 -8.60 -1.10 -7.71
N MET A 137 -8.46 -2.10 -6.83
CA MET A 137 -7.71 -1.95 -5.58
C MET A 137 -6.23 -1.63 -5.86
N VAL A 138 -5.56 -2.41 -6.72
CA VAL A 138 -4.14 -2.21 -7.09
C VAL A 138 -3.92 -0.78 -7.57
N LYS A 139 -4.78 -0.27 -8.45
CA LYS A 139 -4.72 1.13 -8.91
C LYS A 139 -4.99 2.13 -7.80
N GLY A 140 -5.99 1.89 -6.95
CA GLY A 140 -6.35 2.77 -5.85
C GLY A 140 -5.27 2.92 -4.78
N TYR A 141 -4.50 1.87 -4.54
CA TYR A 141 -3.31 1.88 -3.69
C TYR A 141 -2.06 2.39 -4.41
N ARG A 142 -2.18 2.84 -5.66
CA ARG A 142 -1.09 3.34 -6.52
C ARG A 142 0.03 2.32 -6.71
N VAL A 143 -0.31 1.03 -6.69
CA VAL A 143 0.60 -0.07 -6.98
C VAL A 143 0.68 -0.22 -8.48
N TYR A 144 1.89 -0.22 -9.01
CA TYR A 144 2.11 -0.54 -10.42
C TYR A 144 2.06 -2.06 -10.60
N ALA A 145 1.31 -2.52 -11.61
CA ALA A 145 1.27 -3.91 -12.03
C ALA A 145 1.01 -3.96 -13.54
N LYS A 146 1.80 -4.74 -14.27
CA LYS A 146 1.69 -4.90 -15.72
C LYS A 146 2.02 -6.32 -16.14
N LYS A 147 1.16 -6.90 -16.98
CA LYS A 147 1.42 -8.19 -17.64
C LYS A 147 2.52 -8.03 -18.69
N VAL A 148 3.53 -8.89 -18.64
CA VAL A 148 4.68 -8.92 -19.55
C VAL A 148 4.83 -10.34 -20.14
N PRO A 149 4.75 -10.53 -21.46
CA PRO A 149 5.02 -11.82 -22.08
C PRO A 149 6.44 -12.31 -21.79
N LEU A 150 6.60 -13.61 -21.53
CA LEU A 150 7.94 -14.22 -21.38
C LEU A 150 8.67 -14.35 -22.72
N ASP A 151 7.92 -14.53 -23.80
CA ASP A 151 8.40 -14.60 -25.17
C ASP A 151 7.78 -13.45 -25.97
N ALA A 152 8.60 -12.49 -26.39
CA ALA A 152 8.15 -11.32 -27.15
C ALA A 152 7.59 -11.71 -28.53
N GLU A 153 7.95 -12.87 -29.08
CA GLU A 153 7.43 -13.38 -30.35
C GLU A 153 6.08 -14.08 -30.19
N LYS A 154 5.67 -14.39 -28.94
CA LYS A 154 4.39 -15.04 -28.60
C LYS A 154 3.65 -14.23 -27.53
N PRO A 155 3.04 -13.09 -27.90
CA PRO A 155 2.37 -12.22 -26.95
C PRO A 155 1.19 -12.88 -26.22
N ASP A 156 0.58 -13.92 -26.80
CA ASP A 156 -0.50 -14.72 -26.20
C ASP A 156 0.01 -15.96 -25.43
N GLY A 157 1.33 -16.11 -25.27
CA GLY A 157 1.96 -17.21 -24.54
C GLY A 157 2.03 -16.98 -23.02
N ASP A 158 2.96 -17.67 -22.36
CA ASP A 158 3.19 -17.47 -20.93
C ASP A 158 3.64 -16.04 -20.62
N TYR A 159 3.25 -15.56 -19.44
CA TYR A 159 3.54 -14.21 -18.99
C TYR A 159 4.01 -14.16 -17.54
N THR A 160 4.71 -13.07 -17.22
CA THR A 160 5.02 -12.64 -15.86
C THR A 160 4.35 -11.30 -15.57
N MET A 161 4.44 -10.85 -14.32
CA MET A 161 3.94 -9.55 -13.88
C MET A 161 5.11 -8.68 -13.46
N ASP A 162 5.24 -7.51 -14.07
CA ASP A 162 6.08 -6.42 -13.58
C ASP A 162 5.26 -5.61 -12.57
N HIS A 163 5.68 -5.57 -11.30
CA HIS A 163 4.91 -4.91 -10.25
C HIS A 163 5.77 -4.26 -9.15
N THR A 164 5.18 -3.33 -8.41
CA THR A 164 5.80 -2.79 -7.19
C THR A 164 5.90 -3.88 -6.12
N ALA A 165 7.13 -4.24 -5.73
CA ALA A 165 7.41 -5.30 -4.78
C ALA A 165 7.72 -4.81 -3.35
N SER A 166 7.17 -3.67 -2.94
CA SER A 166 7.34 -3.13 -1.58
C SER A 166 6.18 -3.53 -0.68
N VAL A 167 6.46 -3.72 0.62
CA VAL A 167 5.42 -3.86 1.65
C VAL A 167 4.98 -2.47 2.09
N PHE A 168 3.69 -2.18 2.00
CA PHE A 168 3.08 -0.93 2.44
C PHE A 168 2.70 -1.04 3.91
N LEU A 169 2.97 0.00 4.68
CA LEU A 169 2.65 0.08 6.10
C LEU A 169 1.53 1.09 6.30
N LEU A 170 0.41 0.64 6.86
CA LEU A 170 -0.71 1.47 7.25
C LEU A 170 -0.80 1.58 8.77
N ASP A 171 -1.04 2.78 9.28
CA ASP A 171 -1.30 2.99 10.70
C ASP A 171 -2.69 2.47 11.11
N ALA A 172 -3.04 2.56 12.39
CA ALA A 172 -4.34 2.08 12.90
C ALA A 172 -5.54 2.87 12.34
N ASP A 173 -5.34 4.06 11.78
CA ASP A 173 -6.37 4.85 11.11
C ASP A 173 -6.49 4.45 9.61
N GLY A 174 -5.69 3.48 9.15
CA GLY A 174 -5.61 3.06 7.77
C GLY A 174 -4.84 4.03 6.87
N ARG A 175 -4.09 4.98 7.44
CA ARG A 175 -3.29 5.95 6.67
C ARG A 175 -1.91 5.38 6.36
N PHE A 176 -1.35 5.81 5.23
CA PHE A 176 -0.02 5.37 4.82
C PHE A 176 1.07 5.91 5.75
N SER A 177 1.80 5.00 6.40
CA SER A 177 2.91 5.30 7.29
C SER A 177 4.29 5.10 6.64
N GLY A 178 4.39 4.31 5.56
CA GLY A 178 5.66 4.09 4.86
C GLY A 178 5.70 2.78 4.08
N THR A 179 6.89 2.42 3.62
CA THR A 179 7.15 1.13 2.96
C THR A 179 8.37 0.41 3.52
N ILE A 180 8.41 -0.90 3.32
CA ILE A 180 9.61 -1.74 3.40
C ILE A 180 9.93 -2.19 1.97
N ALA A 181 11.13 -1.88 1.50
CA ALA A 181 11.57 -2.25 0.16
C ALA A 181 12.05 -3.71 0.11
N TYR A 182 12.06 -4.29 -1.09
CA TYR A 182 12.76 -5.55 -1.34
C TYR A 182 14.25 -5.41 -0.98
N GLU A 183 14.83 -6.43 -0.35
CA GLU A 183 16.21 -6.43 0.15
C GLU A 183 16.53 -5.30 1.16
N GLU A 184 15.52 -4.71 1.79
CA GLU A 184 15.77 -3.76 2.87
C GLU A 184 16.50 -4.43 4.03
N ASN A 185 17.46 -3.72 4.62
CA ASN A 185 18.20 -4.21 5.78
C ASN A 185 17.21 -4.71 6.87
N PRO A 186 17.34 -5.97 7.33
CA PRO A 186 16.36 -6.57 8.23
C PRO A 186 16.15 -5.79 9.54
N GLU A 187 17.19 -5.18 10.10
CA GLU A 187 17.08 -4.38 11.32
C GLU A 187 16.24 -3.12 11.09
N THR A 188 16.35 -2.54 9.89
CA THR A 188 15.54 -1.38 9.48
C THR A 188 14.08 -1.79 9.29
N ALA A 189 13.81 -2.90 8.60
CA ALA A 189 12.45 -3.43 8.42
C ALA A 189 11.76 -3.74 9.76
N ILE A 190 12.46 -4.42 10.66
CA ILE A 190 11.98 -4.70 12.03
C ILE A 190 11.67 -3.40 12.77
N LYS A 191 12.58 -2.43 12.74
CA LYS A 191 12.39 -1.15 13.44
C LYS A 191 11.18 -0.37 12.89
N LYS A 192 10.94 -0.42 11.57
CA LYS A 192 9.74 0.17 10.97
C LYS A 192 8.46 -0.50 11.49
N LEU A 193 8.42 -1.83 11.55
CA LEU A 193 7.27 -2.57 12.11
C LEU A 193 7.09 -2.31 13.61
N GLU A 194 8.17 -2.21 14.38
CA GLU A 194 8.11 -1.86 15.80
C GLU A 194 7.54 -0.45 16.02
N ASN A 195 7.94 0.51 15.20
CA ASN A 195 7.39 1.86 15.25
C ASN A 195 5.91 1.84 14.87
N LEU A 196 5.56 1.13 13.80
CA LEU A 196 4.18 0.97 13.35
C LEU A 196 3.28 0.37 14.44
N ALA A 197 3.78 -0.64 15.18
CA ALA A 197 3.05 -1.29 16.26
C ALA A 197 2.85 -0.38 17.51
N LYS A 198 3.62 0.70 17.64
CA LYS A 198 3.53 1.63 18.79
C LYS A 198 2.54 2.77 18.56
N GLY A 199 2.18 3.05 17.30
CA GLY A 199 1.38 4.22 16.91
C GLY A 199 2.26 5.43 16.65
#